data_AF-A0A6L6IYB1-F1
#
_entry.id   AF-A0A6L6IYB1-F1
#
_cell.length_a   1.000
_cell.length_b   1.000
_cell.length_c   1.000
_cell.angle_alpha   90.00
_cell.angle_beta   90.00
_cell.angle_gamma   90.00
#
_symmetry.space_group_name_H-M   'P 1'
#
loop_
_entity.id
_entity.type
_entity.pdbx_description
1 polymer ?
#
loop_
_entity_poly.entity_id
_entity_poly.type
_entity_poly.pdbx_seq_one_letter_code
_entity_poly.pdbx_strand_id
1 'polypeptide(L)'
;MIDHEADEGDRQTQHQPLADIGGKTGIISTYMSHGVFRGIRRGRIISAPADAPVIQGKLGIEMAVRALEGKLSVTHAGPAIQTVTSQTADRFDRAANLAPASFLPTFSLESGRD
;
A
#
# COMPACT_ATOMS: atom_id res chain seq x y z
N MET A 1 -8.19 3.03 -34.75
CA MET A 1 -7.64 4.33 -35.15
C MET A 1 -8.69 5.36 -34.84
N ILE A 2 -8.66 5.84 -33.59
CA ILE A 2 -9.42 6.98 -33.11
C ILE A 2 -8.38 7.72 -32.28
N ASP A 3 -7.85 8.78 -32.87
CA ASP A 3 -6.85 9.63 -32.24
C ASP A 3 -7.60 10.49 -31.24
N HIS A 4 -7.36 10.25 -29.95
CA HIS A 4 -7.83 11.11 -28.87
C HIS A 4 -6.71 12.12 -28.62
N GLU A 5 -6.88 13.32 -29.17
CA GLU A 5 -6.05 14.47 -28.86
C GLU A 5 -6.06 14.68 -27.34
N ALA A 6 -4.86 14.65 -26.75
CA ALA A 6 -4.67 14.95 -25.35
C ALA A 6 -4.89 16.45 -25.14
N ASP A 7 -5.91 16.79 -24.37
CA ASP A 7 -6.13 18.11 -23.79
C ASP A 7 -4.92 18.48 -22.91
N GLU A 8 -4.00 19.29 -23.45
CA GLU A 8 -2.87 19.93 -22.75
C GLU A 8 -3.37 21.12 -21.89
N GLY A 9 -4.39 20.86 -21.08
CA GLY A 9 -4.89 21.79 -20.07
C GLY A 9 -4.01 21.77 -18.82
N ASP A 10 -3.15 22.77 -18.72
CA ASP A 10 -2.55 23.36 -17.51
C ASP A 10 -2.51 22.46 -16.25
N ARG A 11 -1.71 21.38 -16.31
CA ARG A 11 -1.25 20.72 -15.08
C ARG A 11 -0.08 21.53 -14.54
N GLN A 12 -0.38 22.66 -13.91
CA GLN A 12 0.47 23.17 -12.83
C GLN A 12 0.54 22.07 -11.77
N THR A 13 1.44 21.13 -12.00
CA THR A 13 1.84 20.13 -11.03
C THR A 13 2.45 20.94 -9.92
N GLN A 14 1.68 21.17 -8.85
CA GLN A 14 2.21 21.75 -7.63
C GLN A 14 3.34 20.83 -7.20
N HIS A 15 4.57 21.19 -7.57
CA HIS A 15 5.76 20.45 -7.22
C HIS A 15 5.89 20.60 -5.72
N GLN A 16 5.38 19.61 -4.99
CA GLN A 16 5.64 19.48 -3.57
C GLN A 16 7.15 19.58 -3.39
N PRO A 17 7.66 20.49 -2.54
CA PRO A 17 9.08 20.56 -2.28
C PRO A 17 9.55 19.18 -1.81
N LEU A 18 10.63 18.69 -2.44
CA LEU A 18 11.22 17.39 -2.14
C LEU A 18 11.48 17.31 -0.63
N ALA A 19 11.17 16.16 -0.03
CA ALA A 19 11.43 15.89 1.39
C ALA A 19 12.87 16.30 1.74
N ASP A 20 13.01 17.26 2.66
CA ASP A 20 14.28 17.92 2.94
C ASP A 20 15.17 17.06 3.85
N ILE A 21 16.22 16.52 3.25
CA ILE A 21 17.33 15.85 3.94
C ILE A 21 18.61 16.65 3.66
N GLY A 22 18.62 17.95 3.97
CA GLY A 22 19.75 18.86 3.72
C GLY A 22 19.62 19.72 2.46
N GLY A 23 18.41 19.91 1.95
CA GLY A 23 18.01 20.97 1.01
C GLY A 23 18.21 20.65 -0.47
N LYS A 24 18.71 19.46 -0.84
CA LYS A 24 19.11 19.16 -2.23
C LYS A 24 18.70 17.78 -2.78
N THR A 25 18.20 16.85 -1.95
CA THR A 25 17.88 15.48 -2.40
C THR A 25 16.61 14.98 -1.71
N GLY A 26 15.69 14.44 -2.52
CA GLY A 26 14.45 13.83 -2.06
C GLY A 26 14.51 12.30 -2.11
N ILE A 27 13.80 11.64 -1.19
CA ILE A 27 13.66 10.17 -1.16
C ILE A 27 12.23 9.78 -1.53
N ILE A 28 12.11 8.84 -2.47
CA ILE A 28 10.87 8.08 -2.73
C ILE A 28 11.15 6.63 -2.35
N SER A 29 10.26 6.02 -1.59
CA SER A 29 10.36 4.59 -1.29
C SER A 29 9.59 3.77 -2.33
N THR A 30 10.08 2.59 -2.64
CA THR A 30 9.42 1.64 -3.55
C THR A 30 8.29 0.85 -2.88
N TYR A 31 8.16 0.89 -1.56
CA TYR A 31 7.11 0.19 -0.80
C TYR A 31 6.87 0.83 0.57
N MET A 32 5.76 0.43 1.22
CA MET A 32 5.37 0.96 2.53
C MET A 32 5.86 0.09 3.69
N SER A 33 6.37 0.74 4.74
CA SER A 33 6.66 0.14 6.05
C SER A 33 6.40 1.16 7.15
N HIS A 34 6.42 0.75 8.43
CA HIS A 34 6.28 1.70 9.54
C HIS A 34 7.34 2.79 9.53
N GLY A 35 8.58 2.45 9.14
CA GLY A 35 9.68 3.41 9.02
C GLY A 35 9.42 4.42 7.91
N VAL A 36 8.97 3.93 6.75
CA VAL A 36 8.63 4.78 5.59
C VAL A 36 7.47 5.71 5.91
N PHE A 37 6.39 5.20 6.51
CA PHE A 37 5.23 6.02 6.90
C PHE A 37 5.63 7.14 7.88
N ARG A 38 6.45 6.83 8.90
CA ARG A 38 7.00 7.86 9.81
C ARG A 38 7.89 8.86 9.07
N GLY A 39 8.69 8.41 8.12
CA GLY A 39 9.52 9.26 7.26
C GLY A 39 8.68 10.23 6.44
N ILE A 40 7.58 9.77 5.85
CA ILE A 40 6.62 10.60 5.11
C ILE A 40 5.98 11.64 6.03
N ARG A 41 5.47 11.23 7.20
CA ARG A 41 4.88 12.17 8.18
C ARG A 41 5.84 13.23 8.70
N ARG A 42 7.15 12.95 8.68
CA ARG A 42 8.21 13.88 9.12
C ARG A 42 8.85 14.66 7.98
N GLY A 43 8.34 14.53 6.75
CA GLY A 43 8.91 15.21 5.58
C GLY A 43 10.32 14.75 5.22
N ARG A 44 10.70 13.52 5.58
CA ARG A 44 11.99 12.89 5.23
C ARG A 44 11.90 11.94 4.03
N ILE A 45 10.70 11.52 3.67
CA ILE A 45 10.38 10.74 2.47
C ILE A 45 9.21 11.43 1.78
N ILE A 46 9.28 11.59 0.45
CA ILE A 46 8.27 12.28 -0.37
C ILE A 46 7.03 11.43 -0.48
N SER A 47 7.22 10.17 -0.86
CA SER A 47 6.13 9.26 -1.12
C SER A 47 6.56 7.80 -1.06
N ALA A 48 5.57 6.93 -0.97
CA ALA A 48 5.70 5.49 -1.17
C ALA A 48 4.39 4.90 -1.68
N PRO A 49 4.41 3.88 -2.55
CA PRO A 49 3.22 3.09 -2.85
C PRO A 49 2.88 2.19 -1.65
N ALA A 50 1.59 1.99 -1.42
CA ALA A 50 1.04 1.13 -0.39
C ALA A 50 0.07 0.13 -1.03
N ASP A 51 0.31 -1.15 -0.79
CA ASP A 51 -0.34 -2.29 -1.44
C ASP A 51 -1.25 -3.09 -0.49
N ALA A 52 -1.50 -2.59 0.73
CA ALA A 52 -2.40 -3.17 1.71
C ALA A 52 -2.15 -4.66 2.05
N PRO A 53 -0.96 -5.04 2.54
CA PRO A 53 -0.62 -6.43 2.87
C PRO A 53 -1.56 -7.09 3.90
N VAL A 54 -2.17 -6.32 4.80
CA VAL A 54 -3.17 -6.87 5.75
C VAL A 54 -4.43 -7.31 5.01
N ILE A 55 -4.87 -6.54 4.01
CA ILE A 55 -6.01 -6.90 3.17
C ILE A 55 -5.65 -8.06 2.25
N GLN A 56 -4.43 -8.07 1.68
CA GLN A 56 -3.96 -9.20 0.88
C GLN A 56 -3.97 -10.52 1.69
N GLY A 57 -3.52 -10.50 2.95
CA GLY A 57 -3.58 -11.68 3.82
C GLY A 57 -5.00 -12.17 4.07
N LYS A 58 -5.95 -11.27 4.35
CA LYS A 58 -7.38 -11.60 4.50
C LYS A 58 -7.96 -12.17 3.21
N LEU A 59 -7.63 -11.56 2.08
CA LEU A 59 -8.06 -12.01 0.75
C LEU A 59 -7.53 -13.43 0.45
N GLY A 60 -6.28 -13.73 0.81
CA GLY A 60 -5.69 -15.06 0.67
C GLY A 60 -6.50 -16.13 1.41
N ILE A 61 -6.86 -15.87 2.68
CA ILE A 61 -7.70 -16.78 3.48
C ILE A 61 -9.09 -16.95 2.84
N GLU A 62 -9.73 -15.84 2.46
CA GLU A 62 -11.05 -15.87 1.84
C GLU A 62 -11.05 -16.67 0.52
N MET A 63 -10.04 -16.47 -0.33
CA MET A 63 -9.91 -17.22 -1.58
C MET A 63 -9.70 -18.72 -1.33
N ALA A 64 -8.91 -19.09 -0.32
CA ALA A 64 -8.72 -20.48 0.07
C ALA A 64 -10.02 -21.14 0.54
N VAL A 65 -10.79 -20.46 1.41
CA VAL A 65 -12.09 -20.95 1.88
C VAL A 65 -13.07 -21.12 0.72
N ARG A 66 -13.20 -20.11 -0.15
CA ARG A 66 -14.09 -20.19 -1.33
C ARG A 66 -13.70 -21.30 -2.29
N ALA A 67 -12.41 -21.58 -2.45
CA ALA A 67 -11.93 -22.69 -3.27
C ALA A 67 -12.40 -24.04 -2.68
N LEU A 68 -12.24 -24.23 -1.37
CA LEU A 68 -12.68 -25.44 -0.67
C LEU A 68 -14.20 -25.64 -0.72
N GLU A 69 -14.96 -24.56 -0.70
CA GLU A 69 -16.43 -24.59 -0.82
C GLU A 69 -16.93 -24.72 -2.27
N GLY A 70 -16.04 -24.71 -3.27
CA GLY A 70 -16.42 -24.72 -4.69
C GLY A 70 -17.10 -23.43 -5.16
N LYS A 71 -16.90 -22.30 -4.46
CA LYS A 71 -17.52 -21.00 -4.73
C LYS A 71 -16.54 -19.95 -5.28
N LEU A 72 -15.28 -20.32 -5.52
CA LEU A 72 -14.28 -19.38 -6.03
C LEU A 72 -14.58 -19.01 -7.49
N SER A 73 -14.98 -17.76 -7.73
CA SER A 73 -15.24 -17.23 -9.07
C SER A 73 -14.16 -16.27 -9.57
N VAL A 74 -13.38 -15.65 -8.68
CA VAL A 74 -12.27 -14.76 -9.02
C VAL A 74 -10.97 -15.39 -8.54
N THR A 75 -10.07 -15.68 -9.47
CA THR A 75 -8.81 -16.39 -9.19
C THR A 75 -7.58 -15.48 -9.17
N HIS A 76 -7.70 -14.24 -9.67
CA HIS A 76 -6.64 -13.25 -9.69
C HIS A 76 -7.17 -11.92 -9.15
N ALA A 77 -6.84 -11.61 -7.90
CA ALA A 77 -7.29 -10.41 -7.22
C ALA A 77 -6.21 -9.86 -6.29
N GLY A 78 -6.19 -8.54 -6.19
CA GLY A 78 -5.37 -7.81 -5.24
C GLY A 78 -5.99 -6.43 -4.98
N PRO A 79 -5.66 -5.79 -3.84
CA PRO A 79 -6.08 -4.42 -3.59
C PRO A 79 -5.42 -3.46 -4.58
N ALA A 80 -6.09 -2.35 -4.86
CA ALA A 80 -5.50 -1.29 -5.66
C ALA A 80 -4.34 -0.62 -4.90
N ILE A 81 -3.20 -0.44 -5.56
CA ILE A 81 -2.05 0.26 -4.99
C ILE A 81 -2.37 1.75 -4.87
N GLN A 82 -2.04 2.35 -3.72
CA GLN A 82 -2.24 3.77 -3.46
C GLN A 82 -0.92 4.45 -3.11
N THR A 83 -0.61 5.58 -3.76
CA THR A 83 0.56 6.39 -3.39
C THR A 83 0.25 7.25 -2.18
N VAL A 84 1.10 7.15 -1.16
CA VAL A 84 1.00 7.91 0.08
C VAL A 84 2.03 9.03 0.05
N THR A 85 1.62 10.25 0.39
CA THR A 85 2.46 11.44 0.53
C THR A 85 2.18 12.10 1.88
N SER A 86 2.92 13.15 2.23
CA SER A 86 2.64 13.93 3.46
C SER A 86 1.22 14.52 3.47
N GLN A 87 0.67 14.89 2.30
CA GLN A 87 -0.68 15.43 2.17
C GLN A 87 -1.78 14.39 2.37
N THR A 88 -1.50 13.11 2.07
CA THR A 88 -2.47 12.02 2.16
C THR A 88 -2.27 11.13 3.39
N ALA A 89 -1.17 11.31 4.13
CA ALA A 89 -0.79 10.49 5.27
C ALA A 89 -1.83 10.43 6.41
N ASP A 90 -2.63 11.49 6.60
CA ASP A 90 -3.69 11.50 7.62
C ASP A 90 -4.91 10.63 7.23
N ARG A 91 -5.15 10.46 5.93
CA ARG A 91 -6.20 9.58 5.38
C ARG A 91 -5.70 8.18 5.04
N PHE A 92 -4.41 7.91 5.27
CA PHE A 92 -3.81 6.62 4.97
C PHE A 92 -4.40 5.54 5.87
N ASP A 93 -4.94 4.48 5.27
CA ASP A 93 -5.46 3.33 6.00
C ASP A 93 -4.31 2.49 6.58
N ARG A 94 -3.89 2.87 7.77
CA ARG A 94 -2.84 2.16 8.51
C ARG A 94 -3.26 0.74 8.85
N ALA A 95 -4.53 0.48 9.13
CA ALA A 95 -4.98 -0.85 9.55
C ALA A 95 -4.95 -1.86 8.38
N ALA A 96 -5.15 -1.39 7.14
CA ALA A 96 -4.99 -2.19 5.94
C ALA A 96 -3.53 -2.45 5.54
N ASN A 97 -2.58 -1.64 6.02
CA ASN A 97 -1.21 -1.63 5.50
C ASN A 97 -0.12 -1.95 6.52
N LEU A 98 -0.31 -1.60 7.78
CA LEU A 98 0.70 -1.66 8.83
C LEU A 98 0.15 -2.45 10.01
N ALA A 99 0.90 -3.46 10.45
CA ALA A 99 0.57 -4.16 11.68
C ALA A 99 0.48 -3.19 12.86
N PRO A 100 -0.48 -3.36 13.79
CA PRO A 100 -0.51 -2.60 15.04
C PRO A 100 0.81 -2.74 15.80
N ALA A 101 1.19 -1.71 16.59
CA ALA A 101 2.44 -1.75 17.35
C ALA A 101 2.50 -2.90 18.38
N SER A 102 1.33 -3.37 18.85
CA SER A 102 1.18 -4.49 19.79
C SER A 102 1.11 -5.85 19.10
N PHE A 103 1.20 -5.93 17.78
CA PHE A 103 1.09 -7.18 17.05
C PHE A 103 2.30 -8.07 17.30
N LEU A 104 2.03 -9.32 17.69
CA LEU A 104 3.01 -10.40 17.78
C LEU A 104 2.68 -11.45 16.71
N PRO A 105 3.63 -11.81 15.84
CA PRO A 105 3.44 -12.90 14.88
C PRO A 105 2.99 -14.16 15.60
N THR A 106 1.86 -14.72 15.18
CA THR A 106 1.26 -15.93 15.76
C THR A 106 1.19 -17.00 14.70
N PHE A 107 1.61 -18.21 15.08
CA PHE A 107 1.60 -19.38 14.22
C PHE A 107 1.03 -20.55 15.02
N SER A 108 0.14 -21.32 14.41
CA SER A 108 -0.44 -22.53 14.99
C SER A 108 -0.56 -23.58 13.90
N LEU A 109 -0.11 -24.79 14.20
CA LEU A 109 -0.29 -25.96 13.33
C LEU A 109 -0.83 -27.08 14.21
N GLU A 110 -2.01 -27.58 13.89
CA GLU A 110 -2.46 -28.85 14.43
C GLU A 110 -1.89 -29.95 13.52
N SER A 111 -1.08 -30.84 14.09
CA SER A 111 -0.64 -32.03 13.37
C SER A 111 -1.86 -32.93 13.15
N GLY A 112 -2.28 -33.10 11.90
CA GLY A 112 -3.21 -34.16 11.55
C GLY A 112 -2.59 -35.51 11.92
N ARG A 113 -3.32 -36.33 12.68
CA ARG A 113 -2.96 -37.76 12.82
C ARG A 113 -3.18 -38.41 11.46
N ASP A 114 -2.21 -39.21 11.06
CA ASP A 114 -2.25 -40.13 9.92
C ASP A 114 -3.47 -41.08 9.97
#